data_AF-A0AB38MZ58-F1
#
_entry.id   AF-A0AB38MZ58-F1
#
_cell.length_a   1.000
_cell.length_b   1.000
_cell.length_c   1.000
_cell.angle_alpha   90.00
_cell.angle_beta   90.00
_cell.angle_gamma   90.00
#
_symmetry.space_group_name_H-M   'P 1'
#
loop_
_entity.id
_entity.type
_entity.pdbx_description
1 polymer ?
#
loop_
_entity_poly.entity_id
_entity_poly.type
_entity_poly.pdbx_seq_one_letter_code
_entity_poly.pdbx_strand_id
1 'polypeptide(L)'
;MAIKKKKTPITKSKKTASKSISSKKTKEIINNFHQLLKRRKTTTNEVEIKDIDRAIDELGGMEAYQHASTIGQSTPRGGDSSHYFVKWLAELGVKKSYVADKEKMSLLEIGALLPDNYHSERSWIETELIDLKSNHPSIKEQDFLQRPLPSKPDDEKDAISSSLVLNFVPTPQERGQFLYRLNSVLKMNGWLFMVLPAPCVVNSRYLTRNHFISILETLGFKLVKEKIGDLQKGSRIAYWLLQKTSKPNKPPIELTKKTVLVDGPKLNNFSGDPGDQAIKPGQDRNNFYWLTEEEPHRSRCRAIMKAHPDVKKLFGPDPRTALVVLSVVAIQLVTATSIINFGWHPLSWKFLLTAYVIGGTANQNLFLAIHEITHNLVFKSRTANKALAMAANLPVGIPFAGTFKVYHHEHHRYLGEDGVDTDLPTNFELLFLRNVLGKLFFATFQILFYAIRPGLVNPKPPTPFVLLNATVQVAFNAIMYKAYGGGIFAYSVMSTFFAGSLHPCAAHFIAEHYMFDGSGQETYSYYGFLNWLCYNVGYHNEHHDFPAVAWLNLPKVRDLAPEFYNHLQYHQSWPLVTFRFIFEREVGLFSRAKRDSHTTKPNVSAARESAILPGEGRSLEGAD
;
A
#
# COMPACT_ATOMS: atom_id res chain seq x y z
N MET A 1 -1.17 -91.37 -23.46
CA MET A 1 -1.40 -89.92 -23.68
C MET A 1 -2.46 -89.43 -22.71
N ALA A 2 -2.44 -88.12 -22.40
CA ALA A 2 -3.29 -87.35 -21.48
C ALA A 2 -2.72 -87.12 -20.06
N ILE A 3 -2.03 -85.99 -19.91
CA ILE A 3 -1.56 -85.44 -18.62
C ILE A 3 -2.63 -84.47 -18.08
N LYS A 4 -3.10 -84.73 -16.86
CA LYS A 4 -4.07 -83.93 -16.10
C LYS A 4 -3.44 -82.63 -15.54
N LYS A 5 -4.23 -81.55 -15.57
CA LYS A 5 -3.97 -80.26 -14.92
C LYS A 5 -3.75 -80.38 -13.41
N LYS A 6 -2.81 -79.60 -12.85
CA LYS A 6 -2.79 -79.15 -11.45
C LYS A 6 -2.80 -77.61 -11.39
N LYS A 7 -3.51 -77.07 -10.40
CA LYS A 7 -3.78 -75.65 -10.13
C LYS A 7 -2.55 -74.90 -9.59
N THR A 8 -2.41 -73.64 -9.94
CA THR A 8 -1.43 -72.67 -9.41
C THR A 8 -2.12 -71.70 -8.42
N PRO A 9 -1.45 -71.24 -7.35
CA PRO A 9 -2.07 -70.38 -6.33
C PRO A 9 -2.10 -68.89 -6.71
N ILE A 10 -3.03 -68.18 -6.04
CA ILE A 10 -3.38 -66.77 -6.15
C ILE A 10 -2.37 -65.90 -5.41
N THR A 11 -1.75 -64.95 -6.14
CA THR A 11 -1.39 -63.55 -5.76
C THR A 11 -0.17 -63.07 -6.56
N LYS A 12 -0.38 -62.48 -7.74
CA LYS A 12 0.58 -61.53 -8.30
C LYS A 12 0.30 -60.17 -7.67
N SER A 13 0.99 -59.86 -6.58
CA SER A 13 1.20 -58.47 -6.19
C SER A 13 1.93 -57.77 -7.34
N LYS A 14 1.23 -56.92 -8.08
CA LYS A 14 1.84 -56.01 -9.05
C LYS A 14 2.81 -55.11 -8.28
N LYS A 15 4.12 -55.34 -8.44
CA LYS A 15 5.11 -54.28 -8.25
C LYS A 15 4.79 -53.16 -9.24
N THR A 16 4.03 -52.16 -8.80
CA THR A 16 3.93 -50.88 -9.49
C THR A 16 5.29 -50.21 -9.40
N ALA A 17 6.05 -50.26 -10.49
CA ALA A 17 7.18 -49.37 -10.69
C ALA A 17 6.64 -47.93 -10.62
N SER A 18 7.03 -47.17 -9.59
CA SER A 18 6.69 -45.75 -9.52
C SER A 18 7.39 -45.04 -10.68
N LYS A 19 6.61 -44.43 -11.58
CA LYS A 19 7.16 -43.57 -12.63
C LYS A 19 7.83 -42.38 -11.92
N SER A 20 9.16 -42.26 -12.03
CA SER A 20 9.87 -41.12 -11.44
C SER A 20 9.39 -39.81 -12.06
N ILE A 21 9.12 -38.80 -11.21
CA ILE A 21 8.61 -37.48 -11.64
C ILE A 21 9.65 -36.83 -12.56
N SER A 22 9.26 -36.34 -13.74
CA SER A 22 10.19 -35.71 -14.69
C SER A 22 10.83 -34.43 -14.13
N SER A 23 12.03 -34.08 -14.60
CA SER A 23 12.73 -32.83 -14.19
C SER A 23 11.88 -31.57 -14.45
N LYS A 24 11.16 -31.54 -15.58
CA LYS A 24 10.23 -30.44 -15.91
C LYS A 24 9.10 -30.31 -14.88
N LYS A 25 8.46 -31.43 -14.52
CA LYS A 25 7.34 -31.44 -13.57
C LYS A 25 7.80 -31.14 -12.13
N THR A 26 8.98 -31.62 -11.76
CA THR A 26 9.64 -31.31 -10.48
C THR A 26 9.85 -29.79 -10.33
N LYS A 27 10.39 -29.16 -11.37
CA LYS A 27 10.64 -27.71 -11.41
C LYS A 27 9.37 -26.88 -11.40
N GLU A 28 8.32 -27.34 -12.07
CA GLU A 28 7.02 -26.69 -12.09
C GLU A 28 6.37 -26.67 -10.71
N ILE A 29 6.40 -27.80 -9.99
CA ILE A 29 5.94 -27.91 -8.60
C ILE A 29 6.70 -26.90 -7.71
N ILE A 30 8.04 -26.93 -7.76
CA ILE A 30 8.88 -26.02 -6.95
C ILE A 30 8.54 -24.55 -7.25
N ASN A 31 8.46 -24.16 -8.53
CA ASN A 31 8.14 -22.78 -8.91
C ASN A 31 6.76 -22.32 -8.45
N ASN A 32 5.73 -23.17 -8.59
CA ASN A 32 4.37 -22.84 -8.17
C ASN A 32 4.28 -22.68 -6.65
N PHE A 33 4.94 -23.55 -5.89
CA PHE A 33 5.06 -23.41 -4.44
C PHE A 33 5.73 -22.08 -4.04
N HIS A 34 6.79 -21.65 -4.73
CA HIS A 34 7.45 -20.38 -4.44
C HIS A 34 6.51 -19.18 -4.65
N GLN A 35 5.74 -19.21 -5.73
CA GLN A 35 4.80 -18.12 -6.04
C GLN A 35 3.67 -18.05 -5.02
N LEU A 36 3.11 -19.20 -4.65
CA LEU A 36 2.00 -19.29 -3.68
C LEU A 36 2.45 -18.89 -2.28
N LEU A 37 3.57 -19.42 -1.78
CA LEU A 37 4.09 -19.07 -0.44
C LEU A 37 4.46 -17.58 -0.34
N LYS A 38 5.01 -17.01 -1.42
CA LYS A 38 5.29 -15.58 -1.49
C LYS A 38 3.99 -14.77 -1.39
N ARG A 39 2.99 -15.09 -2.21
CA ARG A 39 1.67 -14.42 -2.18
C ARG A 39 1.01 -14.52 -0.81
N ARG A 40 1.04 -15.71 -0.20
CA ARG A 40 0.46 -15.97 1.13
C ARG A 40 1.03 -15.08 2.22
N LYS A 41 2.34 -14.85 2.21
CA LYS A 41 3.01 -14.02 3.23
C LYS A 41 2.86 -12.52 2.97
N THR A 42 2.57 -12.11 1.74
CA THR A 42 2.37 -10.70 1.38
C THR A 42 0.92 -10.25 1.47
N THR A 43 -0.03 -11.18 1.50
CA THR A 43 -1.46 -10.85 1.59
C THR A 43 -1.96 -10.93 3.03
N THR A 44 -2.80 -9.97 3.41
CA THR A 44 -3.53 -9.96 4.69
C THR A 44 -5.00 -10.33 4.51
N ASN A 45 -5.44 -10.58 3.26
CA ASN A 45 -6.82 -10.93 2.92
C ASN A 45 -7.11 -12.40 3.25
N GLU A 46 -8.00 -12.66 4.21
CA GLU A 46 -8.33 -14.02 4.64
C GLU A 46 -8.92 -14.92 3.53
N VAL A 47 -9.63 -14.35 2.55
CA VAL A 47 -10.17 -15.09 1.41
C VAL A 47 -9.04 -15.51 0.48
N GLU A 48 -8.11 -14.60 0.19
CA GLU A 48 -6.95 -14.92 -0.63
C GLU A 48 -6.03 -15.93 0.07
N ILE A 49 -5.86 -15.82 1.39
CA ILE A 49 -5.10 -16.80 2.18
C ILE A 49 -5.73 -18.19 2.04
N LYS A 50 -7.06 -18.31 2.19
CA LYS A 50 -7.77 -19.60 2.03
C LYS A 50 -7.65 -20.16 0.61
N ASP A 51 -7.71 -19.31 -0.41
CA ASP A 51 -7.55 -19.73 -1.80
C ASP A 51 -6.12 -20.18 -2.11
N ILE A 52 -5.12 -19.49 -1.56
CA ILE A 52 -3.71 -19.87 -1.67
C ILE A 52 -3.44 -21.18 -0.92
N ASP A 53 -3.98 -21.34 0.28
CA ASP A 53 -3.85 -22.56 1.08
C ASP A 53 -4.48 -23.75 0.34
N ARG A 54 -5.66 -23.57 -0.25
CA ARG A 54 -6.28 -24.58 -1.12
C ARG A 54 -5.41 -24.92 -2.34
N ALA A 55 -4.83 -23.93 -3.00
CA ALA A 55 -3.95 -24.15 -4.14
C ALA A 55 -2.64 -24.90 -3.76
N ILE A 56 -2.12 -24.67 -2.55
CA ILE A 56 -0.98 -25.41 -2.01
C ILE A 56 -1.35 -26.88 -1.76
N ASP A 57 -2.53 -27.13 -1.19
CA ASP A 57 -3.04 -28.49 -0.94
C ASP A 57 -3.29 -29.25 -2.25
N GLU A 58 -3.86 -28.59 -3.26
CA GLU A 58 -4.06 -29.15 -4.60
C GLU A 58 -2.76 -29.56 -5.31
N LEU A 59 -1.65 -28.88 -5.00
CA LEU A 59 -0.32 -29.25 -5.49
C LEU A 59 0.32 -30.42 -4.71
N GLY A 60 -0.40 -30.99 -3.74
CA GLY A 60 0.05 -32.10 -2.89
C GLY A 60 0.72 -31.67 -1.58
N GLY A 61 0.54 -30.41 -1.17
CA GLY A 61 1.03 -29.88 0.10
C GLY A 61 2.55 -29.86 0.23
N MET A 62 3.04 -29.56 1.43
CA MET A 62 4.48 -29.43 1.71
C MET A 62 5.27 -30.70 1.36
N GLU A 63 4.68 -31.88 1.56
CA GLU A 63 5.31 -33.16 1.22
C GLU A 63 5.64 -33.26 -0.27
N ALA A 64 4.74 -32.83 -1.16
CA ALA A 64 5.00 -32.84 -2.60
C ALA A 64 6.14 -31.89 -3.00
N TYR A 65 6.23 -30.73 -2.35
CA TYR A 65 7.33 -29.79 -2.53
C TYR A 65 8.67 -30.36 -2.03
N GLN A 66 8.71 -30.92 -0.81
CA GLN A 66 9.94 -31.51 -0.26
C GLN A 66 10.39 -32.74 -1.05
N HIS A 67 9.46 -33.59 -1.48
CA HIS A 67 9.75 -34.73 -2.35
C HIS A 67 10.31 -34.26 -3.71
N ALA A 68 9.71 -33.23 -4.32
CA ALA A 68 10.23 -32.63 -5.55
C ALA A 68 11.64 -32.05 -5.36
N SER A 69 11.88 -31.33 -4.26
CA SER A 69 13.20 -30.76 -3.95
C SER A 69 14.27 -31.82 -3.68
N THR A 70 13.92 -32.90 -2.97
CA THR A 70 14.82 -34.04 -2.70
C THR A 70 15.18 -34.77 -3.99
N ILE A 71 14.21 -35.03 -4.87
CA ILE A 71 14.47 -35.60 -6.21
C ILE A 71 15.38 -34.65 -7.02
N GLY A 72 15.19 -33.34 -6.88
CA GLY A 72 16.03 -32.31 -7.51
C GLY A 72 17.50 -32.37 -7.12
N GLN A 73 17.81 -32.80 -5.89
CA GLN A 73 19.18 -32.96 -5.37
C GLN A 73 19.85 -34.30 -5.72
N SER A 74 19.14 -35.21 -6.39
CA SER A 74 19.71 -36.50 -6.79
C SER A 74 20.93 -36.34 -7.71
N THR A 75 21.89 -37.27 -7.62
CA THR A 75 23.13 -37.28 -8.43
C THR A 75 22.89 -37.14 -9.94
N PRO A 76 21.86 -37.77 -10.55
CA PRO A 76 21.54 -37.59 -11.97
C PRO A 76 20.98 -36.20 -12.33
N ARG A 77 20.63 -35.36 -11.35
CA ARG A 77 19.96 -34.06 -11.52
C ARG A 77 20.75 -32.85 -11.05
N GLY A 78 22.01 -33.03 -10.67
CA GLY A 78 22.92 -31.95 -10.27
C GLY A 78 23.65 -32.18 -8.96
N GLY A 79 23.19 -33.15 -8.15
CA GLY A 79 23.77 -33.49 -6.84
C GLY A 79 23.47 -32.46 -5.75
N ASP A 80 23.76 -32.82 -4.50
CA ASP A 80 23.79 -31.89 -3.38
C ASP A 80 24.96 -30.89 -3.54
N SER A 81 24.83 -29.67 -3.01
CA SER A 81 25.85 -28.61 -3.14
C SER A 81 26.99 -28.71 -2.13
N SER A 82 26.90 -29.56 -1.10
CA SER A 82 27.93 -29.73 -0.06
C SER A 82 29.30 -30.12 -0.63
N HIS A 83 29.34 -30.89 -1.72
CA HIS A 83 30.59 -31.29 -2.35
C HIS A 83 31.44 -30.09 -2.83
N TYR A 84 30.81 -29.00 -3.29
CA TYR A 84 31.53 -27.78 -3.64
C TYR A 84 32.11 -27.12 -2.40
N PHE A 85 31.34 -27.08 -1.31
CA PHE A 85 31.77 -26.48 -0.07
C PHE A 85 32.97 -27.22 0.52
N VAL A 86 32.85 -28.53 0.70
CA VAL A 86 33.90 -29.42 1.22
C VAL A 86 35.16 -29.35 0.36
N LYS A 87 35.00 -29.42 -0.98
CA LYS A 87 36.12 -29.30 -1.91
C LYS A 87 36.85 -27.97 -1.75
N TRP A 88 36.13 -26.86 -1.70
CA TRP A 88 36.74 -25.54 -1.57
C TRP A 88 37.42 -25.33 -0.21
N LEU A 89 36.86 -25.84 0.89
CA LEU A 89 37.53 -25.81 2.20
C LEU A 89 38.81 -26.66 2.21
N ALA A 90 38.81 -27.82 1.56
CA ALA A 90 39.99 -28.66 1.44
C ALA A 90 41.10 -28.00 0.62
N GLU A 91 40.76 -27.34 -0.49
CA GLU A 91 41.68 -26.57 -1.33
C GLU A 91 42.31 -25.39 -0.57
N LEU A 92 41.59 -24.80 0.37
CA LEU A 92 42.08 -23.72 1.24
C LEU A 92 42.85 -24.21 2.47
N GLY A 93 43.05 -25.54 2.61
CA GLY A 93 43.79 -26.13 3.73
C GLY A 93 43.01 -26.23 5.05
N VAL A 94 41.74 -25.83 5.08
CA VAL A 94 40.90 -25.81 6.31
C VAL A 94 40.75 -27.23 6.87
N LYS A 95 40.43 -28.21 6.02
CA LYS A 95 40.34 -29.63 6.41
C LYS A 95 41.64 -30.13 7.06
N LYS A 96 42.80 -29.72 6.52
CA LYS A 96 44.10 -30.16 7.05
C LYS A 96 44.35 -29.60 8.45
N SER A 97 43.95 -28.35 8.72
CA SER A 97 44.08 -27.73 10.04
C SER A 97 43.28 -28.50 11.09
N TYR A 98 41.96 -28.63 10.92
CA TYR A 98 41.11 -29.33 11.90
C TYR A 98 41.53 -30.79 12.14
N VAL A 99 41.93 -31.50 11.09
CA VAL A 99 42.42 -32.88 11.22
C VAL A 99 43.75 -32.93 11.99
N ALA A 100 44.67 -31.99 11.77
CA ALA A 100 45.93 -31.92 12.49
C ALA A 100 45.72 -31.60 13.99
N ASP A 101 44.80 -30.69 14.28
CA ASP A 101 44.46 -30.25 15.64
C ASP A 101 43.57 -31.26 16.39
N LYS A 102 43.11 -32.32 15.70
CA LYS A 102 42.15 -33.32 16.20
C LYS A 102 40.83 -32.70 16.67
N GLU A 103 40.45 -31.59 16.07
CA GLU A 103 39.21 -30.87 16.33
C GLU A 103 38.17 -31.12 15.22
N LYS A 104 36.92 -30.74 15.49
CA LYS A 104 35.84 -30.76 14.49
C LYS A 104 35.33 -29.35 14.26
N MET A 105 35.18 -29.01 12.98
CA MET A 105 34.53 -27.78 12.56
C MET A 105 33.04 -27.89 12.82
N SER A 106 32.50 -26.99 13.64
CA SER A 106 31.07 -26.88 13.87
C SER A 106 30.38 -26.21 12.66
N LEU A 107 29.54 -26.97 11.97
CA LEU A 107 28.81 -26.55 10.77
C LEU A 107 27.31 -26.46 11.07
N LEU A 108 26.70 -25.31 10.79
CA LEU A 108 25.23 -25.19 10.71
C LEU A 108 24.79 -25.28 9.25
N GLU A 109 23.98 -26.28 8.92
CA GLU A 109 23.30 -26.37 7.63
C GLU A 109 21.87 -25.87 7.75
N ILE A 110 21.56 -24.80 7.02
CA ILE A 110 20.24 -24.18 6.95
C ILE A 110 19.54 -24.71 5.69
N GLY A 111 18.30 -25.20 5.85
CA GLY A 111 17.51 -25.75 4.75
C GLY A 111 17.88 -27.18 4.39
N ALA A 112 18.25 -27.99 5.38
CA ALA A 112 18.69 -29.36 5.15
C ALA A 112 17.50 -30.26 4.72
N LEU A 113 17.65 -30.95 3.59
CA LEU A 113 16.65 -31.93 3.12
C LEU A 113 17.00 -33.37 3.50
N LEU A 114 18.29 -33.68 3.63
CA LEU A 114 18.82 -35.01 3.91
C LEU A 114 19.84 -34.94 5.05
N PRO A 115 19.91 -35.97 5.92
CA PRO A 115 20.77 -35.94 7.11
C PRO A 115 22.25 -36.27 6.81
N ASP A 116 22.56 -36.74 5.61
CA ASP A 116 23.82 -37.41 5.29
C ASP A 116 24.70 -36.68 4.28
N ASN A 117 24.35 -35.43 3.90
CA ASN A 117 25.12 -34.60 2.98
C ASN A 117 26.62 -34.52 3.33
N TYR A 118 26.95 -34.44 4.63
CA TYR A 118 28.33 -34.33 5.13
C TYR A 118 28.85 -35.63 5.76
N HIS A 119 28.17 -36.76 5.59
CA HIS A 119 28.51 -38.00 6.29
C HIS A 119 29.94 -38.51 5.97
N SER A 120 30.44 -38.28 4.74
CA SER A 120 31.83 -38.61 4.36
C SER A 120 32.87 -37.75 5.09
N GLU A 121 32.47 -36.61 5.64
CA GLU A 121 33.34 -35.62 6.28
C GLU A 121 33.21 -35.60 7.82
N ARG A 122 32.44 -36.52 8.41
CA ARG A 122 32.18 -36.62 9.86
C ARG A 122 33.42 -36.75 10.76
N SER A 123 34.56 -37.06 10.17
CA SER A 123 35.85 -37.13 10.88
C SER A 123 36.37 -35.75 11.28
N TRP A 124 35.95 -34.68 10.60
CA TRP A 124 36.43 -33.31 10.83
C TRP A 124 35.32 -32.24 10.78
N ILE A 125 34.09 -32.61 10.40
CA ILE A 125 32.92 -31.73 10.45
C ILE A 125 31.90 -32.32 11.42
N GLU A 126 31.39 -31.49 12.32
CA GLU A 126 30.19 -31.77 13.12
C GLU A 126 29.04 -30.88 12.66
N THR A 127 27.95 -31.48 12.23
CA THR A 127 26.82 -30.77 11.61
C THR A 127 25.62 -30.64 12.53
N GLU A 128 25.14 -29.42 12.69
CA GLU A 128 23.78 -29.10 13.16
C GLU A 128 22.90 -28.84 11.94
N LEU A 129 21.83 -29.63 11.80
CA LEU A 129 20.93 -29.57 10.64
C LEU A 129 19.61 -28.91 11.04
N ILE A 130 19.21 -27.86 10.33
CA ILE A 130 17.92 -27.21 10.53
C ILE A 130 17.14 -27.06 9.22
N ASP A 131 15.82 -27.15 9.32
CA ASP A 131 14.90 -26.79 8.23
C ASP A 131 13.65 -26.09 8.80
N LEU A 132 13.00 -25.24 8.01
CA LEU A 132 11.79 -24.52 8.45
C LEU A 132 10.60 -25.47 8.64
N LYS A 133 10.53 -26.55 7.85
CA LYS A 133 9.53 -27.61 7.94
C LYS A 133 10.23 -28.94 7.67
N SER A 134 10.64 -29.64 8.72
CA SER A 134 11.49 -30.83 8.58
C SER A 134 10.64 -32.08 8.34
N ASN A 135 11.08 -32.94 7.40
CA ASN A 135 10.49 -34.26 7.18
C ASN A 135 11.35 -35.42 7.71
N HIS A 136 12.47 -35.11 8.37
CA HIS A 136 13.41 -36.13 8.82
C HIS A 136 13.71 -35.96 10.31
N PRO A 137 13.65 -37.02 11.13
CA PRO A 137 13.82 -36.90 12.59
C PRO A 137 15.19 -36.39 13.02
N SER A 138 16.23 -36.60 12.20
CA SER A 138 17.59 -36.08 12.46
C SER A 138 17.79 -34.61 12.05
N ILE A 139 16.80 -33.97 11.43
CA ILE A 139 16.86 -32.56 11.02
C ILE A 139 15.91 -31.78 11.91
N LYS A 140 16.43 -30.77 12.62
CA LYS A 140 15.66 -29.99 13.57
C LYS A 140 14.74 -29.03 12.83
N GLU A 141 13.44 -29.12 13.07
CA GLU A 141 12.50 -28.09 12.61
C GLU A 141 12.71 -26.80 13.39
N GLN A 142 13.17 -25.74 12.71
CA GLN A 142 13.48 -24.44 13.30
C GLN A 142 13.49 -23.34 12.23
N ASP A 143 12.82 -22.22 12.51
CA ASP A 143 12.99 -20.99 11.75
C ASP A 143 14.32 -20.29 12.11
N PHE A 144 15.23 -20.19 11.15
CA PHE A 144 16.52 -19.52 11.33
C PHE A 144 16.38 -18.03 11.72
N LEU A 145 15.35 -17.33 11.21
CA LEU A 145 15.12 -15.93 11.56
C LEU A 145 14.68 -15.75 13.02
N GLN A 146 14.09 -16.79 13.61
CA GLN A 146 13.66 -16.82 15.02
C GLN A 146 14.67 -17.48 15.95
N ARG A 147 15.71 -18.15 15.42
CA ARG A 147 16.77 -18.77 16.22
C ARG A 147 17.42 -17.74 17.14
N PRO A 148 17.53 -17.97 18.46
CA PRO A 148 18.22 -17.06 19.37
C PRO A 148 19.65 -16.75 18.89
N LEU A 149 20.06 -15.49 19.04
CA LEU A 149 21.44 -15.11 18.72
C LEU A 149 22.41 -15.73 19.74
N PRO A 150 23.65 -16.07 19.33
CA PRO A 150 24.69 -16.54 20.24
C PRO A 150 24.83 -15.63 21.46
N SER A 151 24.76 -16.22 22.65
CA SER A 151 24.95 -15.51 23.92
C SER A 151 26.39 -15.62 24.42
N LYS A 152 27.09 -16.66 23.98
CA LYS A 152 28.49 -16.99 24.30
C LYS A 152 29.25 -17.37 23.03
N PRO A 153 30.59 -17.25 22.99
CA PRO A 153 31.40 -17.63 21.83
C PRO A 153 31.20 -19.09 21.37
N ASP A 154 30.91 -20.00 22.30
CA ASP A 154 30.66 -21.42 21.99
C ASP A 154 29.32 -21.67 21.26
N ASP A 155 28.40 -20.69 21.30
CA ASP A 155 27.13 -20.75 20.56
C ASP A 155 27.32 -20.38 19.07
N GLU A 156 28.45 -19.75 18.72
CA GLU A 156 28.81 -19.38 17.34
C GLU A 156 29.35 -20.61 16.57
N LYS A 157 29.20 -20.59 15.25
CA LYS A 157 29.61 -21.70 14.37
C LYS A 157 30.89 -21.37 13.60
N ASP A 158 31.72 -22.38 13.37
CA ASP A 158 32.92 -22.25 12.54
C ASP A 158 32.57 -22.13 11.06
N ALA A 159 31.44 -22.73 10.67
CA ALA A 159 30.92 -22.70 9.31
C ALA A 159 29.39 -22.67 9.24
N ILE A 160 28.84 -22.02 8.21
CA ILE A 160 27.42 -22.06 7.85
C ILE A 160 27.27 -22.43 6.38
N SER A 161 26.41 -23.40 6.08
CA SER A 161 25.92 -23.70 4.73
C SER A 161 24.48 -23.22 4.59
N SER A 162 24.22 -22.34 3.63
CA SER A 162 22.89 -21.84 3.26
C SER A 162 22.67 -22.05 1.78
N SER A 163 22.22 -23.25 1.42
CA SER A 163 22.07 -23.67 0.02
C SER A 163 20.63 -23.52 -0.45
N LEU A 164 20.39 -22.60 -1.39
CA LEU A 164 19.07 -22.31 -1.97
C LEU A 164 18.01 -21.89 -0.94
N VAL A 165 18.42 -21.30 0.20
CA VAL A 165 17.49 -20.86 1.27
C VAL A 165 17.03 -19.42 1.07
N LEU A 166 17.96 -18.51 0.80
CA LEU A 166 17.69 -17.07 0.73
C LEU A 166 16.64 -16.73 -0.35
N ASN A 167 16.53 -17.53 -1.43
CA ASN A 167 15.49 -17.34 -2.45
C ASN A 167 14.07 -17.73 -2.00
N PHE A 168 13.91 -18.43 -0.87
CA PHE A 168 12.62 -18.70 -0.23
C PHE A 168 12.23 -17.66 0.81
N VAL A 169 13.19 -16.86 1.26
CA VAL A 169 12.91 -15.77 2.18
C VAL A 169 12.12 -14.71 1.41
N PRO A 170 10.86 -14.46 1.77
CA PRO A 170 9.88 -13.92 0.83
C PRO A 170 10.01 -12.42 0.62
N THR A 171 10.36 -11.69 1.67
CA THR A 171 10.57 -10.24 1.60
C THR A 171 12.05 -9.87 1.49
N PRO A 172 12.42 -8.79 0.76
CA PRO A 172 13.78 -8.26 0.76
C PRO A 172 14.33 -7.98 2.17
N GLN A 173 13.45 -7.55 3.08
CA GLN A 173 13.75 -7.25 4.47
C GLN A 173 14.17 -8.49 5.23
N GLU A 174 13.34 -9.53 5.20
CA GLU A 174 13.69 -10.81 5.81
C GLU A 174 14.97 -11.37 5.17
N ARG A 175 15.22 -11.14 3.86
CA ARG A 175 16.48 -11.52 3.20
C ARG A 175 17.68 -10.77 3.78
N GLY A 176 17.57 -9.45 3.95
CA GLY A 176 18.59 -8.64 4.59
C GLY A 176 18.85 -9.05 6.04
N GLN A 177 17.79 -9.29 6.82
CA GLN A 177 17.87 -9.79 8.19
C GLN A 177 18.49 -11.19 8.23
N PHE A 178 18.14 -12.07 7.30
CA PHE A 178 18.74 -13.39 7.15
C PHE A 178 20.25 -13.27 6.96
N LEU A 179 20.70 -12.44 6.02
CA LEU A 179 22.12 -12.19 5.76
C LEU A 179 22.85 -11.59 6.98
N TYR A 180 22.22 -10.66 7.69
CA TYR A 180 22.76 -10.09 8.94
C TYR A 180 22.93 -11.15 10.04
N ARG A 181 21.93 -12.03 10.19
CA ARG A 181 21.98 -13.14 11.17
C ARG A 181 23.06 -14.16 10.84
N LEU A 182 23.31 -14.44 9.55
CA LEU A 182 24.43 -15.31 9.16
C LEU A 182 25.75 -14.81 9.74
N ASN A 183 26.02 -13.50 9.71
CA ASN A 183 27.23 -12.96 10.33
C ASN A 183 27.17 -13.14 11.85
N SER A 184 26.03 -12.85 12.47
CA SER A 184 25.85 -12.91 13.92
C SER A 184 26.02 -14.32 14.52
N VAL A 185 25.74 -15.37 13.74
CA VAL A 185 25.84 -16.78 14.15
C VAL A 185 27.22 -17.37 13.83
N LEU A 186 28.02 -16.74 12.97
CA LEU A 186 29.31 -17.25 12.52
C LEU A 186 30.46 -16.66 13.33
N LYS A 187 31.47 -17.46 13.68
CA LYS A 187 32.69 -16.98 14.33
C LYS A 187 33.48 -16.02 13.44
N MET A 188 34.30 -15.16 14.06
CA MET A 188 35.29 -14.38 13.31
C MET A 188 36.21 -15.32 12.52
N ASN A 189 36.50 -14.98 11.26
CA ASN A 189 37.21 -15.84 10.30
C ASN A 189 36.49 -17.14 9.89
N GLY A 190 35.25 -17.34 10.34
CA GLY A 190 34.43 -18.49 9.97
C GLY A 190 33.97 -18.45 8.51
N TRP A 191 33.49 -19.60 8.03
CA TRP A 191 33.19 -19.84 6.62
C TRP A 191 31.69 -19.82 6.33
N LEU A 192 31.28 -18.99 5.36
CA LEU A 192 29.90 -18.96 4.86
C LEU A 192 29.86 -19.52 3.44
N PHE A 193 29.09 -20.59 3.24
CA PHE A 193 28.77 -21.13 1.92
C PHE A 193 27.33 -20.78 1.55
N MET A 194 27.16 -20.06 0.45
CA MET A 194 25.86 -19.63 -0.04
C MET A 194 25.60 -20.11 -1.46
N VAL A 195 24.36 -20.54 -1.70
CA VAL A 195 23.91 -20.99 -3.02
C VAL A 195 22.60 -20.31 -3.39
N LEU A 196 22.51 -19.76 -4.60
CA LEU A 196 21.29 -19.19 -5.16
C LEU A 196 21.03 -19.76 -6.56
N PRO A 197 19.77 -19.76 -7.03
CA PRO A 197 19.51 -19.86 -8.46
C PRO A 197 20.24 -18.73 -9.19
N ALA A 198 21.03 -19.05 -10.21
CA ALA A 198 21.76 -18.07 -11.01
C ALA A 198 20.86 -16.91 -11.51
N PRO A 199 19.60 -17.14 -11.96
CA PRO A 199 18.69 -16.05 -12.37
C PRO A 199 18.45 -14.97 -11.30
N CYS A 200 18.64 -15.25 -10.01
CA CYS A 200 18.54 -14.26 -8.94
C CYS A 200 19.57 -13.14 -9.05
N VAL A 201 20.73 -13.41 -9.68
CA VAL A 201 21.87 -12.48 -9.76
C VAL A 201 22.30 -12.16 -11.20
N VAL A 202 21.87 -12.95 -12.19
CA VAL A 202 22.19 -12.72 -13.62
C VAL A 202 20.96 -12.32 -14.46
N ASN A 203 19.75 -12.44 -13.93
CA ASN A 203 18.50 -12.13 -14.66
C ASN A 203 17.51 -11.36 -13.77
N SER A 204 17.99 -10.45 -12.93
CA SER A 204 17.16 -9.64 -12.03
C SER A 204 17.33 -8.14 -12.28
N ARG A 205 16.25 -7.38 -12.13
CA ARG A 205 16.24 -5.91 -12.16
C ARG A 205 16.90 -5.26 -10.95
N TYR A 206 16.91 -5.96 -9.81
CA TYR A 206 17.20 -5.38 -8.50
C TYR A 206 18.32 -6.09 -7.74
N LEU A 207 18.95 -7.11 -8.33
CA LEU A 207 20.10 -7.77 -7.73
C LEU A 207 21.03 -8.29 -8.83
N THR A 208 22.18 -7.66 -8.96
CA THR A 208 23.27 -8.15 -9.82
C THR A 208 24.29 -8.91 -8.98
N ARG A 209 25.19 -9.70 -9.60
CA ARG A 209 26.34 -10.31 -8.91
C ARG A 209 27.09 -9.27 -8.08
N ASN A 210 27.49 -8.16 -8.70
CA ASN A 210 28.33 -7.15 -8.04
C ASN A 210 27.61 -6.50 -6.85
N HIS A 211 26.31 -6.23 -7.02
CA HIS A 211 25.48 -5.71 -5.95
C HIS A 211 25.34 -6.69 -4.79
N PHE A 212 25.11 -7.97 -5.09
CA PHE A 212 25.02 -9.02 -4.08
C PHE A 212 26.32 -9.18 -3.27
N ILE A 213 27.48 -9.13 -3.94
CA ILE A 213 28.78 -9.16 -3.25
C ILE A 213 28.97 -7.90 -2.40
N SER A 214 28.61 -6.72 -2.91
CA SER A 214 28.70 -5.47 -2.14
C SER A 214 27.86 -5.51 -0.85
N ILE A 215 26.65 -6.07 -0.90
CA ILE A 215 25.81 -6.30 0.30
C ILE A 215 26.54 -7.20 1.31
N LEU A 216 27.17 -8.28 0.85
CA LEU A 216 27.87 -9.23 1.73
C LEU A 216 29.13 -8.62 2.35
N GLU A 217 29.91 -7.87 1.56
CA GLU A 217 31.08 -7.11 2.03
C GLU A 217 30.71 -6.11 3.11
N THR A 218 29.60 -5.42 2.88
CA THR A 218 29.02 -4.46 3.82
C THR A 218 28.59 -5.12 5.14
N LEU A 219 28.12 -6.36 5.08
CA LEU A 219 27.77 -7.19 6.24
C LEU A 219 28.99 -7.89 6.87
N GLY A 220 30.20 -7.55 6.44
CA GLY A 220 31.45 -8.07 7.01
C GLY A 220 31.89 -9.42 6.46
N PHE A 221 31.47 -9.78 5.25
CA PHE A 221 31.92 -10.98 4.55
C PHE A 221 32.82 -10.64 3.36
N LYS A 222 33.96 -11.30 3.27
CA LYS A 222 34.85 -11.23 2.10
C LYS A 222 34.60 -12.40 1.18
N LEU A 223 34.42 -12.15 -0.12
CA LEU A 223 34.34 -13.21 -1.12
C LEU A 223 35.70 -13.92 -1.25
N VAL A 224 35.70 -15.26 -1.19
CA VAL A 224 36.91 -16.10 -1.32
C VAL A 224 36.86 -16.92 -2.60
N LYS A 225 35.74 -17.60 -2.89
CA LYS A 225 35.52 -18.31 -4.16
C LYS A 225 34.10 -18.11 -4.65
N GLU A 226 33.92 -18.15 -5.96
CA GLU A 226 32.60 -18.19 -6.57
C GLU A 226 32.57 -19.10 -7.80
N LYS A 227 31.36 -19.57 -8.13
CA LYS A 227 31.07 -20.25 -9.38
C LYS A 227 29.65 -19.93 -9.79
N ILE A 228 29.46 -19.29 -10.94
CA ILE A 228 28.12 -18.97 -11.48
C ILE A 228 27.87 -19.86 -12.70
N GLY A 229 26.77 -20.60 -12.66
CA GLY A 229 26.35 -21.48 -13.76
C GLY A 229 25.97 -20.69 -15.02
N ASP A 230 26.41 -21.20 -16.17
CA ASP A 230 26.06 -20.67 -17.48
C ASP A 230 24.63 -21.08 -17.88
N LEU A 231 23.75 -20.08 -17.95
CA LEU A 231 22.34 -20.24 -18.31
C LEU A 231 22.14 -20.84 -19.71
N GLN A 232 23.04 -20.56 -20.66
CA GLN A 232 22.96 -21.08 -22.03
C GLN A 232 23.36 -22.56 -22.08
N LYS A 233 24.24 -22.99 -21.18
CA LYS A 233 24.67 -24.39 -21.03
C LYS A 233 23.82 -25.18 -20.04
N GLY A 234 22.68 -24.62 -19.61
CA GLY A 234 21.71 -25.28 -18.76
C GLY A 234 22.04 -25.30 -17.26
N SER A 235 23.19 -24.75 -16.84
CA SER A 235 23.54 -24.62 -15.43
C SER A 235 22.89 -23.37 -14.84
N ARG A 236 22.08 -23.53 -13.79
CA ARG A 236 21.21 -22.46 -13.26
C ARG A 236 21.46 -22.13 -11.80
N ILE A 237 22.66 -22.42 -11.28
CA ILE A 237 23.00 -22.27 -9.87
C ILE A 237 24.27 -21.44 -9.74
N ALA A 238 24.31 -20.57 -8.74
CA ALA A 238 25.45 -19.76 -8.36
C ALA A 238 25.88 -20.11 -6.93
N TYR A 239 27.18 -20.27 -6.74
CA TYR A 239 27.84 -20.70 -5.50
C TYR A 239 28.83 -19.63 -5.06
N TRP A 240 28.85 -19.33 -3.76
CA TRP A 240 29.83 -18.44 -3.14
C TRP A 240 30.37 -19.05 -1.86
N LEU A 241 31.68 -18.98 -1.70
CA LEU A 241 32.37 -19.19 -0.43
C LEU A 241 32.90 -17.85 0.04
N LEU A 242 32.47 -17.45 1.23
CA LEU A 242 32.84 -16.21 1.88
C LEU A 242 33.47 -16.48 3.24
N GLN A 243 34.28 -15.54 3.71
CA GLN A 243 34.85 -15.56 5.05
C GLN A 243 34.41 -14.32 5.82
N LYS A 244 34.00 -14.49 7.07
CA LYS A 244 33.68 -13.35 7.94
C LYS A 244 34.96 -12.63 8.36
N THR A 245 35.05 -11.34 8.04
CA THR A 245 36.21 -10.49 8.33
C THR A 245 35.93 -9.40 9.35
N SER A 246 34.66 -9.06 9.57
CA SER A 246 34.25 -8.09 10.58
C SER A 246 32.85 -8.40 11.12
N LYS A 247 32.53 -7.81 12.28
CA LYS A 247 31.13 -7.70 12.71
C LYS A 247 30.44 -6.64 11.85
N PRO A 248 29.15 -6.79 11.53
CA PRO A 248 28.44 -5.80 10.75
C PRO A 248 28.46 -4.47 11.50
N ASN A 249 28.91 -3.40 10.84
CA ASN A 249 28.61 -2.05 11.30
C ASN A 249 27.07 -1.87 11.29
N LYS A 250 26.51 -0.97 12.12
CA LYS A 250 25.06 -0.63 12.06
C LYS A 250 24.62 -0.56 10.60
N PRO A 251 23.44 -1.12 10.22
CA PRO A 251 23.07 -1.31 8.82
C PRO A 251 23.31 0.00 8.08
N PRO A 252 24.18 0.00 7.05
CA PRO A 252 24.55 1.24 6.41
C PRO A 252 23.30 1.89 5.82
N ILE A 253 23.21 3.18 6.09
CA ILE A 253 22.15 4.09 5.65
C ILE A 253 22.06 4.13 4.11
N GLU A 254 23.05 3.58 3.39
CA GLU A 254 23.14 3.55 1.93
C GLU A 254 22.51 2.32 1.23
N LEU A 255 22.09 1.28 1.97
CA LEU A 255 21.37 0.13 1.39
C LEU A 255 19.84 0.35 1.33
N THR A 256 19.39 1.60 1.29
CA THR A 256 18.02 2.00 1.66
C THR A 256 17.06 2.19 0.49
N LYS A 257 17.48 2.04 -0.78
CA LYS A 257 16.60 2.25 -1.93
C LYS A 257 16.70 1.13 -2.96
N LYS A 258 15.60 0.40 -3.16
CA LYS A 258 15.43 -0.55 -4.28
C LYS A 258 15.62 0.20 -5.60
N THR A 259 16.84 0.12 -6.13
CA THR A 259 17.22 0.81 -7.37
C THR A 259 17.11 -0.19 -8.51
N VAL A 260 16.51 0.22 -9.64
CA VAL A 260 16.60 -0.57 -10.86
C VAL A 260 18.06 -0.52 -11.31
N LEU A 261 18.76 -1.64 -11.12
CA LEU A 261 20.18 -1.78 -11.50
C LEU A 261 20.32 -2.12 -12.98
N VAL A 262 19.35 -2.88 -13.50
CA VAL A 262 19.26 -3.28 -14.91
C VAL A 262 17.79 -3.23 -15.31
N ASP A 263 17.48 -2.51 -16.38
CA ASP A 263 16.11 -2.46 -16.91
C ASP A 263 15.93 -3.41 -18.09
N GLY A 264 14.75 -4.03 -18.19
CA GLY A 264 14.45 -4.98 -19.25
C GLY A 264 13.13 -5.74 -19.07
N PRO A 265 12.42 -6.04 -20.17
CA PRO A 265 11.10 -6.67 -20.15
C PRO A 265 11.10 -8.15 -19.72
N LYS A 266 12.26 -8.83 -19.80
CA LYS A 266 12.40 -10.26 -19.45
C LYS A 266 13.11 -10.53 -18.11
N LEU A 267 13.47 -9.47 -17.38
CA LEU A 267 14.19 -9.55 -16.10
C LEU A 267 13.22 -9.83 -14.94
N ASN A 268 13.63 -10.65 -13.98
CA ASN A 268 12.86 -10.91 -12.77
C ASN A 268 13.05 -9.81 -11.70
N ASN A 269 12.25 -9.86 -10.63
CA ASN A 269 12.21 -8.82 -9.59
C ASN A 269 12.91 -9.22 -8.28
N PHE A 270 13.90 -10.13 -8.30
CA PHE A 270 14.60 -10.60 -7.09
C PHE A 270 15.53 -9.51 -6.53
N SER A 271 15.43 -9.14 -5.24
CA SER A 271 16.27 -8.10 -4.61
C SER A 271 16.90 -8.60 -3.31
N GLY A 272 18.14 -8.17 -3.03
CA GLY A 272 18.91 -8.56 -1.82
C GLY A 272 19.06 -7.48 -0.76
N ASP A 273 18.72 -6.22 -1.07
CA ASP A 273 18.92 -5.10 -0.14
C ASP A 273 17.98 -5.15 1.08
N PRO A 274 18.49 -4.85 2.29
CA PRO A 274 17.67 -4.61 3.49
C PRO A 274 16.85 -3.30 3.42
N GLY A 275 16.89 -2.55 2.31
CA GLY A 275 16.21 -1.27 2.13
C GLY A 275 14.71 -1.39 1.93
N ASP A 276 14.00 -1.58 3.05
CA ASP A 276 13.00 -0.65 3.55
C ASP A 276 12.37 -1.29 4.79
N GLN A 277 12.06 -0.54 5.85
CA GLN A 277 10.77 -0.83 6.49
C GLN A 277 9.80 -0.73 5.34
N ALA A 278 9.24 -1.85 4.82
CA ALA A 278 8.43 -1.85 3.60
C ALA A 278 7.61 -0.56 3.62
N ILE A 279 7.95 0.42 2.74
CA ILE A 279 7.42 1.77 2.88
C ILE A 279 5.93 1.57 2.98
N LYS A 280 5.40 1.88 4.15
CA LYS A 280 4.04 1.45 4.41
C LYS A 280 3.18 2.15 3.37
N PRO A 281 2.14 1.50 2.85
CA PRO A 281 1.22 2.11 1.90
C PRO A 281 0.94 3.59 2.19
N GLY A 282 1.28 4.47 1.24
CA GLY A 282 1.10 5.92 1.38
C GLY A 282 2.14 6.68 2.21
N GLN A 283 3.23 6.05 2.63
CA GLN A 283 4.31 6.70 3.39
C GLN A 283 5.58 6.94 2.56
N ASP A 284 5.51 6.76 1.22
CA ASP A 284 6.64 7.10 0.35
C ASP A 284 6.73 8.61 0.21
N ARG A 285 7.90 9.16 0.56
CA ARG A 285 8.16 10.60 0.53
C ARG A 285 8.49 11.12 -0.87
N ASN A 286 8.63 10.25 -1.86
CA ASN A 286 9.03 10.57 -3.23
C ASN A 286 8.06 10.07 -4.29
N ASN A 287 7.05 9.28 -3.93
CA ASN A 287 6.14 8.69 -4.89
C ASN A 287 4.76 8.48 -4.27
N PHE A 288 3.75 8.45 -5.13
CA PHE A 288 2.40 8.09 -4.73
C PHE A 288 2.29 6.58 -4.49
N TYR A 289 1.24 6.18 -3.77
CA TYR A 289 0.91 4.78 -3.61
C TYR A 289 0.05 4.32 -4.79
N TRP A 290 0.68 3.64 -5.74
CA TRP A 290 0.02 3.17 -6.96
C TRP A 290 -0.72 1.86 -6.72
N LEU A 291 -2.02 1.85 -7.02
CA LEU A 291 -2.91 0.69 -6.88
C LEU A 291 -3.37 0.19 -8.24
N THR A 292 -3.55 -1.13 -8.33
CA THR A 292 -4.15 -1.79 -9.51
C THR A 292 -5.60 -2.22 -9.26
N GLU A 293 -5.99 -2.23 -7.99
CA GLU A 293 -7.30 -2.55 -7.48
C GLU A 293 -8.30 -1.41 -7.71
N GLU A 294 -9.58 -1.73 -7.85
CA GLU A 294 -10.63 -0.71 -7.85
C GLU A 294 -10.71 0.01 -6.49
N GLU A 295 -11.34 1.19 -6.47
CA GLU A 295 -11.62 1.90 -5.23
C GLU A 295 -12.57 1.07 -4.33
N PRO A 296 -12.44 1.14 -2.99
CA PRO A 296 -13.08 0.21 -2.07
C PRO A 296 -14.59 0.47 -1.89
N HIS A 297 -15.09 1.66 -2.23
CA HIS A 297 -16.46 2.09 -1.94
C HIS A 297 -17.48 1.36 -2.80
N ARG A 298 -17.23 1.13 -4.10
CA ARG A 298 -18.15 0.34 -4.93
C ARG A 298 -18.32 -1.08 -4.42
N SER A 299 -17.21 -1.75 -4.12
CA SER A 299 -17.23 -3.11 -3.61
C SER A 299 -17.91 -3.20 -2.25
N ARG A 300 -17.61 -2.26 -1.34
CA ARG A 300 -18.23 -2.21 0.00
C ARG A 300 -19.71 -1.85 -0.07
N CYS A 301 -20.13 -0.89 -0.89
CA CYS A 301 -21.53 -0.55 -1.13
C CYS A 301 -22.34 -1.78 -1.58
N ARG A 302 -21.86 -2.53 -2.59
CA ARG A 302 -22.53 -3.76 -3.05
C ARG A 302 -22.64 -4.81 -1.94
N ALA A 303 -21.58 -4.98 -1.14
CA ALA A 303 -21.58 -5.93 -0.03
C ALA A 303 -22.59 -5.53 1.06
N ILE A 304 -22.62 -4.26 1.45
CA ILE A 304 -23.58 -3.73 2.44
C ILE A 304 -25.01 -3.82 1.91
N MET A 305 -25.28 -3.44 0.65
CA MET A 305 -26.64 -3.55 0.09
C MET A 305 -27.16 -4.99 0.06
N LYS A 306 -26.25 -5.97 -0.04
CA LYS A 306 -26.59 -7.39 -0.02
C LYS A 306 -26.83 -7.90 1.41
N ALA A 307 -25.98 -7.52 2.36
CA ALA A 307 -26.09 -7.94 3.76
C ALA A 307 -27.21 -7.19 4.51
N HIS A 308 -27.37 -5.91 4.23
CA HIS A 308 -28.26 -4.95 4.88
C HIS A 308 -29.11 -4.19 3.86
N PRO A 309 -30.07 -4.85 3.19
CA PRO A 309 -30.92 -4.21 2.18
C PRO A 309 -31.72 -3.01 2.72
N ASP A 310 -31.93 -2.96 4.04
CA ASP A 310 -32.57 -1.87 4.76
C ASP A 310 -31.84 -0.53 4.65
N VAL A 311 -30.56 -0.50 4.25
CA VAL A 311 -29.80 0.74 4.01
C VAL A 311 -30.51 1.65 3.01
N LYS A 312 -31.26 1.07 2.05
CA LYS A 312 -32.06 1.82 1.06
C LYS A 312 -33.14 2.71 1.69
N LYS A 313 -33.60 2.39 2.89
CA LYS A 313 -34.60 3.21 3.63
C LYS A 313 -34.00 4.55 4.07
N LEU A 314 -32.67 4.68 4.11
CA LEU A 314 -31.96 5.90 4.49
C LEU A 314 -31.73 6.86 3.32
N PHE A 315 -32.04 6.43 2.09
CA PHE A 315 -31.77 7.22 0.89
C PHE A 315 -32.79 8.35 0.71
N GLY A 316 -32.31 9.42 0.12
CA GLY A 316 -33.14 10.51 -0.35
C GLY A 316 -32.91 11.82 0.38
N PRO A 317 -33.60 12.88 -0.09
CA PRO A 317 -33.32 14.23 0.35
C PRO A 317 -33.89 14.56 1.72
N ASP A 318 -33.24 15.47 2.43
CA ASP A 318 -33.70 16.06 3.67
C ASP A 318 -33.87 17.60 3.53
N PRO A 319 -35.12 18.10 3.41
CA PRO A 319 -35.37 19.53 3.21
C PRO A 319 -35.03 20.38 4.43
N ARG A 320 -34.84 19.79 5.63
CA ARG A 320 -34.41 20.54 6.82
C ARG A 320 -33.04 21.15 6.64
N THR A 321 -32.19 20.56 5.79
CA THR A 321 -30.89 21.10 5.41
C THR A 321 -31.01 22.52 4.85
N ALA A 322 -32.08 22.84 4.10
CA ALA A 322 -32.29 24.19 3.57
C ALA A 322 -32.41 25.26 4.66
N LEU A 323 -33.02 24.93 5.80
CA LEU A 323 -33.13 25.86 6.94
C LEU A 323 -31.77 26.19 7.53
N VAL A 324 -30.89 25.18 7.65
CA VAL A 324 -29.51 25.38 8.13
C VAL A 324 -28.75 26.26 7.16
N VAL A 325 -28.81 25.96 5.86
CA VAL A 325 -28.14 26.74 4.81
C VAL A 325 -28.56 28.20 4.83
N LEU A 326 -29.86 28.47 4.81
CA LEU A 326 -30.37 29.85 4.80
C LEU A 326 -30.04 30.60 6.10
N SER A 327 -30.03 29.90 7.24
CA SER A 327 -29.62 30.49 8.52
C SER A 327 -28.14 30.90 8.51
N VAL A 328 -27.26 30.04 7.98
CA VAL A 328 -25.82 30.34 7.88
C VAL A 328 -25.54 31.45 6.87
N VAL A 329 -26.25 31.50 5.75
CA VAL A 329 -26.21 32.64 4.81
C VAL A 329 -26.63 33.93 5.52
N ALA A 330 -27.72 33.91 6.29
CA ALA A 330 -28.16 35.08 7.04
C ALA A 330 -27.12 35.53 8.07
N ILE A 331 -26.52 34.59 8.82
CA ILE A 331 -25.43 34.89 9.78
C ILE A 331 -24.25 35.56 9.07
N GLN A 332 -23.84 35.04 7.91
CA GLN A 332 -22.76 35.63 7.13
C GLN A 332 -23.08 37.06 6.68
N LEU A 333 -24.26 37.30 6.12
CA LEU A 333 -24.65 38.62 5.62
C LEU A 333 -24.84 39.64 6.75
N VAL A 334 -25.43 39.22 7.87
CA VAL A 334 -25.57 40.07 9.07
C VAL A 334 -24.20 40.40 9.66
N THR A 335 -23.31 39.42 9.76
CA THR A 335 -21.94 39.66 10.25
C THR A 335 -21.19 40.61 9.32
N ALA A 336 -21.23 40.34 8.02
CA ALA A 336 -20.58 41.16 7.00
C ALA A 336 -21.07 42.61 7.01
N THR A 337 -22.38 42.85 7.14
CA THR A 337 -22.91 44.22 7.20
C THR A 337 -22.61 44.90 8.55
N SER A 338 -22.66 44.15 9.67
CA SER A 338 -22.38 44.69 11.00
C SER A 338 -20.94 45.17 11.16
N ILE A 339 -19.94 44.39 10.74
CA ILE A 339 -18.52 44.79 10.85
C ILE A 339 -18.20 46.03 10.02
N ILE A 340 -18.91 46.22 8.89
CA ILE A 340 -18.79 47.40 8.05
C ILE A 340 -19.45 48.61 8.71
N ASN A 341 -20.63 48.44 9.29
CA ASN A 341 -21.31 49.49 10.05
C ASN A 341 -20.52 49.91 11.29
N PHE A 342 -19.76 49.00 11.89
CA PHE A 342 -18.83 49.33 12.98
C PHE A 342 -17.55 50.05 12.52
N GLY A 343 -17.36 50.25 11.21
CA GLY A 343 -16.20 50.93 10.64
C GLY A 343 -14.90 50.17 10.84
N TRP A 344 -14.95 48.84 10.98
CA TRP A 344 -13.74 48.05 11.21
C TRP A 344 -12.91 47.96 9.93
N HIS A 345 -11.66 48.40 10.00
CA HIS A 345 -10.73 48.25 8.89
C HIS A 345 -10.44 46.75 8.63
N PRO A 346 -10.34 46.29 7.36
CA PRO A 346 -10.10 44.87 7.04
C PRO A 346 -8.85 44.25 7.67
N LEU A 347 -7.82 45.06 7.92
CA LEU A 347 -6.57 44.62 8.57
C LEU A 347 -6.62 44.74 10.11
N SER A 348 -7.72 45.19 10.69
CA SER A 348 -7.85 45.25 12.15
C SER A 348 -7.99 43.84 12.73
N TRP A 349 -7.43 43.62 13.93
CA TRP A 349 -7.51 42.31 14.58
C TRP A 349 -8.97 41.87 14.83
N LYS A 350 -9.89 42.81 15.09
CA LYS A 350 -11.33 42.52 15.28
C LYS A 350 -11.94 41.96 14.00
N PHE A 351 -11.63 42.57 12.85
CA PHE A 351 -12.07 42.11 11.54
C PHE A 351 -11.50 40.73 11.23
N LEU A 352 -10.18 40.57 11.34
CA LEU A 352 -9.49 39.30 11.03
C LEU A 352 -9.96 38.16 11.93
N LEU A 353 -10.10 38.39 13.24
CA LEU A 353 -10.59 37.40 14.18
C LEU A 353 -12.05 37.01 13.88
N THR A 354 -12.89 37.98 13.53
CA THR A 354 -14.29 37.73 13.17
C THR A 354 -14.39 36.96 11.85
N ALA A 355 -13.62 37.35 10.84
CA ALA A 355 -13.53 36.66 9.56
C ALA A 355 -12.97 35.23 9.72
N TYR A 356 -12.06 34.99 10.68
CA TYR A 356 -11.54 33.66 10.96
C TYR A 356 -12.56 32.78 11.69
N VAL A 357 -13.06 33.25 12.84
CA VAL A 357 -13.90 32.44 13.74
C VAL A 357 -15.32 32.28 13.21
N ILE A 358 -15.99 33.39 12.88
CA ILE A 358 -17.37 33.36 12.37
C ILE A 358 -17.33 33.10 10.87
N GLY A 359 -16.57 33.91 10.15
CA GLY A 359 -16.48 33.84 8.69
C GLY A 359 -15.97 32.50 8.17
N GLY A 360 -14.84 32.03 8.69
CA GLY A 360 -14.21 30.77 8.31
C GLY A 360 -15.10 29.57 8.64
N THR A 361 -15.65 29.51 9.85
CA THR A 361 -16.57 28.42 10.25
C THR A 361 -17.83 28.39 9.38
N ALA A 362 -18.46 29.55 9.15
CA ALA A 362 -19.70 29.61 8.39
C ALA A 362 -19.46 29.39 6.88
N ASN A 363 -18.36 29.86 6.30
CA ASN A 363 -18.04 29.52 4.91
C ASN A 363 -17.66 28.05 4.75
N GLN A 364 -16.99 27.45 5.74
CA GLN A 364 -16.72 26.02 5.72
C GLN A 364 -18.01 25.20 5.79
N ASN A 365 -18.98 25.62 6.61
CA ASN A 365 -20.32 25.06 6.57
C ASN A 365 -20.94 25.20 5.17
N LEU A 366 -20.89 26.38 4.55
CA LEU A 366 -21.49 26.59 3.23
C LEU A 366 -20.80 25.81 2.10
N PHE A 367 -19.49 25.55 2.19
CA PHE A 367 -18.79 24.64 1.27
C PHE A 367 -19.38 23.24 1.34
N LEU A 368 -19.57 22.73 2.57
CA LEU A 368 -20.14 21.41 2.80
C LEU A 368 -21.65 21.35 2.54
N ALA A 369 -22.35 22.47 2.66
CA ALA A 369 -23.73 22.58 2.20
C ALA A 369 -23.81 22.45 0.68
N ILE A 370 -22.95 23.15 -0.07
CA ILE A 370 -22.89 23.07 -1.53
C ILE A 370 -22.49 21.65 -1.97
N HIS A 371 -21.62 20.98 -1.23
CA HIS A 371 -21.34 19.56 -1.38
C HIS A 371 -22.60 18.69 -1.26
N GLU A 372 -23.37 18.84 -0.18
CA GLU A 372 -24.62 18.09 0.03
C GLU A 372 -25.68 18.38 -1.05
N ILE A 373 -25.83 19.66 -1.42
CA ILE A 373 -26.78 20.10 -2.46
C ILE A 373 -26.39 19.56 -3.84
N THR A 374 -25.09 19.39 -4.11
CA THR A 374 -24.57 18.86 -5.38
C THR A 374 -25.07 17.44 -5.64
N HIS A 375 -25.19 16.63 -4.59
CA HIS A 375 -25.79 15.28 -4.60
C HIS A 375 -27.32 15.30 -4.69
N ASN A 376 -27.94 16.48 -4.71
CA ASN A 376 -29.40 16.70 -4.69
C ASN A 376 -30.08 16.16 -3.42
N LEU A 377 -29.38 16.22 -2.29
CA LEU A 377 -29.84 15.69 -1.00
C LEU A 377 -30.68 16.67 -0.17
N VAL A 378 -31.04 17.84 -0.71
CA VAL A 378 -31.93 18.78 0.00
C VAL A 378 -33.36 18.73 -0.52
N PHE A 379 -33.53 18.72 -1.84
CA PHE A 379 -34.86 18.65 -2.47
C PHE A 379 -34.92 17.55 -3.53
N LYS A 380 -36.14 17.06 -3.81
CA LYS A 380 -36.37 16.19 -4.98
C LYS A 380 -36.17 16.94 -6.31
N SER A 381 -36.41 18.25 -6.32
CA SER A 381 -36.26 19.10 -7.51
C SER A 381 -34.81 19.51 -7.72
N ARG A 382 -34.22 19.14 -8.87
CA ARG A 382 -32.85 19.55 -9.25
C ARG A 382 -32.72 21.06 -9.39
N THR A 383 -33.75 21.73 -9.91
CA THR A 383 -33.76 23.20 -10.06
C THR A 383 -33.77 23.89 -8.70
N ALA A 384 -34.53 23.36 -7.73
CA ALA A 384 -34.53 23.89 -6.37
C ALA A 384 -33.16 23.72 -5.68
N ASN A 385 -32.49 22.58 -5.88
CA ASN A 385 -31.11 22.38 -5.40
C ASN A 385 -30.14 23.36 -6.09
N LYS A 386 -30.19 23.52 -7.42
CA LYS A 386 -29.37 24.51 -8.15
C LYS A 386 -29.58 25.93 -7.61
N ALA A 387 -30.82 26.33 -7.33
CA ALA A 387 -31.13 27.63 -6.74
C ALA A 387 -30.58 27.79 -5.31
N LEU A 388 -30.75 26.78 -4.46
CA LEU A 388 -30.21 26.80 -3.10
C LEU A 388 -28.67 26.81 -3.10
N ALA A 389 -28.02 26.09 -4.01
CA ALA A 389 -26.56 26.12 -4.17
C ALA A 389 -26.06 27.52 -4.50
N MET A 390 -26.73 28.24 -5.42
CA MET A 390 -26.38 29.63 -5.72
C MET A 390 -26.60 30.55 -4.52
N ALA A 391 -27.69 30.37 -3.76
CA ALA A 391 -27.94 31.13 -2.53
C ALA A 391 -26.87 30.87 -1.45
N ALA A 392 -26.48 29.61 -1.24
CA ALA A 392 -25.39 29.22 -0.35
C ALA A 392 -24.03 29.80 -0.77
N ASN A 393 -23.83 30.01 -2.07
CA ASN A 393 -22.58 30.55 -2.63
C ASN A 393 -22.47 32.07 -2.41
N LEU A 394 -23.57 32.82 -2.26
CA LEU A 394 -23.54 34.29 -2.20
C LEU A 394 -22.52 34.86 -1.18
N PRO A 395 -22.52 34.47 0.11
CA PRO A 395 -21.58 35.02 1.09
C PRO A 395 -20.11 34.56 0.90
N VAL A 396 -19.86 33.53 0.08
CA VAL A 396 -18.50 33.06 -0.24
C VAL A 396 -17.74 34.09 -1.08
N GLY A 397 -18.44 34.90 -1.87
CA GLY A 397 -17.88 36.00 -2.65
C GLY A 397 -17.24 35.59 -3.98
N ILE A 398 -17.04 34.29 -4.23
CA ILE A 398 -16.44 33.75 -5.46
C ILE A 398 -17.35 32.65 -6.01
N PRO A 399 -17.65 32.61 -7.32
CA PRO A 399 -18.54 31.60 -7.89
C PRO A 399 -17.83 30.24 -7.98
N PHE A 400 -18.25 29.27 -7.18
CA PHE A 400 -17.65 27.92 -7.21
C PHE A 400 -18.67 26.78 -7.21
N ALA A 401 -19.92 27.00 -6.76
CA ALA A 401 -20.94 25.95 -6.70
C ALA A 401 -21.18 25.24 -8.04
N GLY A 402 -21.15 26.00 -9.14
CA GLY A 402 -21.30 25.46 -10.50
C GLY A 402 -20.17 24.51 -10.89
N THR A 403 -18.92 24.92 -10.68
CA THR A 403 -17.73 24.14 -11.06
C THR A 403 -17.48 22.98 -10.10
N PHE A 404 -17.69 23.20 -8.81
CA PHE A 404 -17.58 22.19 -7.76
C PHE A 404 -18.39 20.95 -8.10
N LYS A 405 -19.64 21.12 -8.55
CA LYS A 405 -20.51 20.00 -8.93
C LYS A 405 -19.88 19.06 -9.96
N VAL A 406 -19.16 19.58 -10.95
CA VAL A 406 -18.59 18.75 -12.00
C VAL A 406 -17.43 17.93 -11.46
N TYR A 407 -16.45 18.60 -10.85
CA TYR A 407 -15.24 17.95 -10.35
C TYR A 407 -15.52 17.01 -9.17
N HIS A 408 -16.47 17.37 -8.29
CA HIS A 408 -16.81 16.55 -7.13
C HIS A 408 -17.44 15.20 -7.52
N HIS A 409 -18.30 15.17 -8.54
CA HIS A 409 -18.83 13.90 -9.04
C HIS A 409 -17.76 13.05 -9.73
N GLU A 410 -16.80 13.68 -10.44
CA GLU A 410 -15.65 12.95 -10.99
C GLU A 410 -14.79 12.33 -9.89
N HIS A 411 -14.54 13.07 -8.79
CA HIS A 411 -13.80 12.57 -7.63
C HIS A 411 -14.45 11.32 -7.00
N HIS A 412 -15.77 11.33 -6.77
CA HIS A 412 -16.47 10.14 -6.27
C HIS A 412 -16.39 8.96 -7.24
N ARG A 413 -16.50 9.23 -8.55
CA ARG A 413 -16.60 8.19 -9.57
C ARG A 413 -15.25 7.59 -9.97
N TYR A 414 -14.20 8.40 -9.95
CA TYR A 414 -12.87 8.08 -10.45
C TYR A 414 -11.81 8.34 -9.37
N LEU A 415 -12.14 7.99 -8.11
CA LEU A 415 -11.31 8.24 -6.95
C LEU A 415 -9.87 7.74 -7.15
N GLY A 416 -8.91 8.65 -7.05
CA GLY A 416 -7.49 8.33 -7.21
C GLY A 416 -7.03 8.13 -8.66
N GLU A 417 -7.88 8.31 -9.68
CA GLU A 417 -7.48 8.15 -11.09
C GLU A 417 -6.65 9.34 -11.59
N ASP A 418 -5.41 9.07 -12.02
CA ASP A 418 -4.47 10.12 -12.42
C ASP A 418 -4.95 10.90 -13.65
N GLY A 419 -4.89 12.23 -13.56
CA GLY A 419 -5.36 13.15 -14.61
C GLY A 419 -6.89 13.33 -14.67
N VAL A 420 -7.68 12.56 -13.92
CA VAL A 420 -9.14 12.70 -13.85
C VAL A 420 -9.56 13.27 -12.50
N ASP A 421 -9.14 12.63 -11.41
CA ASP A 421 -9.38 13.10 -10.05
C ASP A 421 -8.47 14.30 -9.74
N THR A 422 -9.05 15.50 -9.84
CA THR A 422 -8.33 16.77 -9.63
C THR A 422 -8.05 17.07 -8.16
N ASP A 423 -8.51 16.22 -7.24
CA ASP A 423 -8.16 16.30 -5.83
C ASP A 423 -6.69 15.89 -5.56
N LEU A 424 -6.09 15.13 -6.47
CA LEU A 424 -4.71 14.66 -6.35
C LEU A 424 -3.69 15.79 -6.58
N PRO A 425 -2.67 15.95 -5.72
CA PRO A 425 -1.57 16.88 -5.96
C PRO A 425 -0.79 16.55 -7.24
N THR A 426 -0.33 17.59 -7.93
CA THR A 426 0.54 17.47 -9.11
C THR A 426 1.99 17.25 -8.72
N ASN A 427 2.78 16.61 -9.60
CA ASN A 427 4.23 16.45 -9.40
C ASN A 427 4.96 17.81 -9.25
N PHE A 428 4.43 18.90 -9.81
CA PHE A 428 5.01 20.23 -9.68
C PHE A 428 4.84 20.81 -8.27
N GLU A 429 3.64 20.73 -7.69
CA GLU A 429 3.36 21.11 -6.30
C GLU A 429 4.30 20.38 -5.33
N LEU A 430 4.60 19.11 -5.64
CA LEU A 430 5.47 18.26 -4.83
C LEU A 430 6.94 18.66 -4.83
N LEU A 431 7.42 19.52 -5.73
CA LEU A 431 8.82 19.96 -5.73
C LEU A 431 9.16 20.84 -4.52
N PHE A 432 8.18 21.60 -4.02
CA PHE A 432 8.41 22.66 -3.01
C PHE A 432 7.73 22.39 -1.66
N LEU A 433 6.78 21.44 -1.59
CA LEU A 433 5.88 21.28 -0.44
C LEU A 433 6.23 20.08 0.48
N ARG A 434 7.50 19.64 0.50
CA ARG A 434 7.91 18.35 1.11
C ARG A 434 8.35 18.39 2.56
N ASN A 435 8.79 19.56 3.04
CA ASN A 435 9.28 19.74 4.41
C ASN A 435 8.20 20.43 5.27
N VAL A 436 8.47 20.64 6.56
CA VAL A 436 7.51 21.26 7.49
C VAL A 436 7.04 22.63 6.98
N LEU A 437 7.94 23.47 6.46
CA LEU A 437 7.58 24.79 5.92
C LEU A 437 6.73 24.69 4.66
N GLY A 438 7.07 23.76 3.76
CA GLY A 438 6.30 23.48 2.55
C GLY A 438 4.90 22.95 2.86
N LYS A 439 4.76 22.04 3.82
CA LYS A 439 3.46 21.51 4.26
C LYS A 439 2.63 22.55 5.00
N LEU A 440 3.28 23.41 5.81
CA LEU A 440 2.63 24.57 6.42
C LEU A 440 2.13 25.56 5.36
N PHE A 441 2.94 25.85 4.35
CA PHE A 441 2.55 26.68 3.21
C PHE A 441 1.35 26.06 2.48
N PHE A 442 1.41 24.77 2.17
CA PHE A 442 0.29 24.05 1.56
C PHE A 442 -0.98 24.20 2.39
N ALA A 443 -0.94 23.90 3.69
CA ALA A 443 -2.11 24.01 4.58
C ALA A 443 -2.63 25.46 4.71
N THR A 444 -1.74 26.45 4.62
CA THR A 444 -2.10 27.89 4.69
C THR A 444 -2.76 28.39 3.42
N PHE A 445 -2.41 27.84 2.25
CA PHE A 445 -2.94 28.27 0.95
C PHE A 445 -3.76 27.18 0.26
N GLN A 446 -4.21 26.19 1.03
CA GLN A 446 -4.83 24.96 0.53
C GLN A 446 -5.99 25.26 -0.42
N ILE A 447 -6.87 26.19 -0.05
CA ILE A 447 -8.00 26.63 -0.87
C ILE A 447 -7.60 27.07 -2.29
N LEU A 448 -6.42 27.66 -2.46
CA LEU A 448 -5.94 28.10 -3.77
C LEU A 448 -5.56 26.91 -4.64
N PHE A 449 -4.94 25.88 -4.06
CA PHE A 449 -4.64 24.65 -4.78
C PHE A 449 -5.93 23.96 -5.24
N TYR A 450 -6.92 23.84 -4.36
CA TYR A 450 -8.23 23.25 -4.69
C TYR A 450 -9.01 24.07 -5.72
N ALA A 451 -8.90 25.40 -5.70
CA ALA A 451 -9.59 26.27 -6.65
C ALA A 451 -8.92 26.29 -8.04
N ILE A 452 -7.58 26.24 -8.10
CA ILE A 452 -6.82 26.43 -9.34
C ILE A 452 -6.48 25.10 -10.02
N ARG A 453 -6.10 24.08 -9.26
CA ARG A 453 -5.61 22.79 -9.80
C ARG A 453 -6.59 22.14 -10.79
N PRO A 454 -7.92 22.11 -10.55
CA PRO A 454 -8.84 21.50 -11.50
C PRO A 454 -8.80 22.11 -12.91
N GLY A 455 -8.65 23.43 -13.00
CA GLY A 455 -8.54 24.14 -14.27
C GLY A 455 -7.20 23.92 -15.00
N LEU A 456 -6.17 23.46 -14.30
CA LEU A 456 -4.86 23.14 -14.89
C LEU A 456 -4.74 21.66 -15.28
N VAL A 457 -5.32 20.76 -14.48
CA VAL A 457 -5.18 19.30 -14.65
C VAL A 457 -6.20 18.74 -15.63
N ASN A 458 -7.48 19.11 -15.47
CA ASN A 458 -8.58 18.55 -16.25
C ASN A 458 -9.60 19.68 -16.56
N PRO A 459 -9.23 20.65 -17.40
CA PRO A 459 -10.09 21.78 -17.71
C PRO A 459 -11.39 21.32 -18.36
N LYS A 460 -12.53 21.80 -17.84
CA LYS A 460 -13.86 21.51 -18.38
C LYS A 460 -14.47 22.76 -19.02
N PRO A 461 -15.23 22.61 -20.13
CA PRO A 461 -15.98 23.72 -20.68
C PRO A 461 -17.06 24.19 -19.68
N PRO A 462 -17.33 25.51 -19.57
CA PRO A 462 -18.34 26.03 -18.66
C PRO A 462 -19.76 25.64 -19.12
N THR A 463 -20.53 25.02 -18.24
CA THR A 463 -21.95 24.69 -18.48
C THR A 463 -22.85 25.91 -18.28
N PRO A 464 -24.11 25.90 -18.75
CA PRO A 464 -25.07 26.97 -18.48
C PRO A 464 -25.26 27.24 -16.98
N PHE A 465 -25.19 26.20 -16.14
CA PHE A 465 -25.26 26.37 -14.69
C PHE A 465 -24.03 27.09 -14.12
N VAL A 466 -22.82 26.78 -14.62
CA VAL A 466 -21.59 27.50 -14.23
C VAL A 466 -21.69 28.98 -14.60
N LEU A 467 -22.13 29.29 -15.82
CA LEU A 467 -22.31 30.66 -16.28
C LEU A 467 -23.36 31.40 -15.45
N LEU A 468 -24.52 30.77 -15.19
CA LEU A 468 -25.57 31.36 -14.36
C LEU A 468 -25.10 31.63 -12.93
N ASN A 469 -24.41 30.68 -12.29
CA ASN A 469 -23.87 30.87 -10.95
C ASN A 469 -22.85 32.01 -10.90
N ALA A 470 -21.98 32.12 -11.91
CA ALA A 470 -21.04 33.23 -12.04
C ALA A 470 -21.75 34.57 -12.20
N THR A 471 -22.76 34.66 -13.07
CA THR A 471 -23.56 35.88 -13.26
C THR A 471 -24.27 36.30 -11.97
N VAL A 472 -24.93 35.37 -11.29
CA VAL A 472 -25.62 35.65 -10.01
C VAL A 472 -24.63 36.13 -8.94
N GLN A 473 -23.46 35.49 -8.81
CA GLN A 473 -22.45 35.89 -7.84
C GLN A 473 -21.88 37.27 -8.15
N VAL A 474 -21.54 37.56 -9.40
CA VAL A 474 -21.00 38.86 -9.81
C VAL A 474 -22.03 39.96 -9.60
N ALA A 475 -23.30 39.73 -9.96
CA ALA A 475 -24.38 40.68 -9.73
C ALA A 475 -24.58 40.95 -8.23
N PHE A 476 -24.60 39.90 -7.40
CA PHE A 476 -24.70 40.05 -5.95
C PHE A 476 -23.51 40.82 -5.37
N ASN A 477 -22.28 40.47 -5.75
CA ASN A 477 -21.08 41.18 -5.31
C ASN A 477 -21.13 42.67 -5.68
N ALA A 478 -21.57 43.01 -6.90
CA ALA A 478 -21.70 44.39 -7.34
C ALA A 478 -22.75 45.17 -6.53
N ILE A 479 -23.89 44.55 -6.22
CA ILE A 479 -24.93 45.14 -5.36
C ILE A 479 -24.37 45.41 -3.96
N MET A 480 -23.71 44.41 -3.36
CA MET A 480 -23.15 44.54 -2.02
C MET A 480 -22.01 45.56 -1.97
N TYR A 481 -21.13 45.59 -2.98
CA TYR A 481 -20.06 46.59 -3.10
C TYR A 481 -20.62 48.01 -3.20
N LYS A 482 -21.68 48.22 -4.00
CA LYS A 482 -22.33 49.53 -4.12
C LYS A 482 -22.97 49.98 -2.81
N ALA A 483 -23.52 49.06 -2.03
CA ALA A 483 -24.22 49.36 -0.78
C ALA A 483 -23.27 49.54 0.42
N TYR A 484 -22.20 48.76 0.51
CA TYR A 484 -21.34 48.66 1.72
C TYR A 484 -19.84 48.89 1.46
N GLY A 485 -19.45 49.17 0.21
CA GLY A 485 -18.06 49.38 -0.18
C GLY A 485 -17.21 48.11 -0.20
N GLY A 486 -15.89 48.28 -0.40
CA GLY A 486 -14.96 47.17 -0.59
C GLY A 486 -14.74 46.27 0.63
N GLY A 487 -15.03 46.76 1.84
CA GLY A 487 -14.82 45.98 3.06
C GLY A 487 -15.67 44.72 3.13
N ILE A 488 -16.89 44.74 2.56
CA ILE A 488 -17.75 43.55 2.55
C ILE A 488 -17.17 42.43 1.68
N PHE A 489 -16.54 42.81 0.57
CA PHE A 489 -15.82 41.87 -0.31
C PHE A 489 -14.57 41.33 0.38
N ALA A 490 -13.83 42.19 1.09
CA ALA A 490 -12.68 41.75 1.89
C ALA A 490 -13.10 40.70 2.94
N TYR A 491 -14.24 40.89 3.61
CA TYR A 491 -14.76 39.92 4.57
C TYR A 491 -15.10 38.58 3.92
N SER A 492 -15.85 38.58 2.81
CA SER A 492 -16.19 37.35 2.09
C SER A 492 -14.96 36.59 1.61
N VAL A 493 -13.99 37.27 1.00
CA VAL A 493 -12.76 36.65 0.49
C VAL A 493 -11.88 36.13 1.64
N MET A 494 -11.71 36.89 2.73
CA MET A 494 -10.95 36.42 3.89
C MET A 494 -11.62 35.23 4.58
N SER A 495 -12.95 35.26 4.72
CA SER A 495 -13.73 34.15 5.27
C SER A 495 -13.58 32.88 4.43
N THR A 496 -13.63 33.01 3.11
CA THR A 496 -13.38 31.93 2.15
C THR A 496 -11.95 31.40 2.24
N PHE A 497 -10.97 32.31 2.34
CA PHE A 497 -9.58 31.94 2.52
C PHE A 497 -9.38 31.12 3.78
N PHE A 498 -9.90 31.58 4.93
CA PHE A 498 -9.77 30.86 6.20
C PHE A 498 -10.54 29.55 6.21
N ALA A 499 -11.76 29.51 5.65
CA ALA A 499 -12.58 28.30 5.58
C ALA A 499 -11.85 27.13 4.91
N GLY A 500 -11.15 27.39 3.81
CA GLY A 500 -10.44 26.34 3.06
C GLY A 500 -8.95 26.19 3.36
N SER A 501 -8.43 26.83 4.41
CA SER A 501 -6.99 26.86 4.73
C SER A 501 -6.70 26.40 6.16
N LEU A 502 -5.84 27.08 6.94
CA LEU A 502 -5.55 26.72 8.34
C LEU A 502 -6.72 27.05 9.28
N HIS A 503 -7.76 26.22 9.24
CA HIS A 503 -8.92 26.31 10.12
C HIS A 503 -9.30 24.90 10.62
N PRO A 504 -9.75 24.73 11.88
CA PRO A 504 -10.08 23.42 12.45
C PRO A 504 -10.99 22.55 11.58
N CYS A 505 -12.02 23.15 10.97
CA CYS A 505 -12.96 22.44 10.11
C CYS A 505 -12.43 22.18 8.69
N ALA A 506 -11.39 22.89 8.25
CA ALA A 506 -10.79 22.73 6.91
C ALA A 506 -9.89 21.50 6.81
N ALA A 507 -9.55 20.87 7.94
CA ALA A 507 -8.67 19.71 7.92
C ALA A 507 -9.30 18.51 7.20
N HIS A 508 -10.61 18.50 6.96
CA HIS A 508 -11.29 17.43 6.24
C HIS A 508 -10.71 17.21 4.83
N PHE A 509 -10.36 18.29 4.11
CA PHE A 509 -9.63 18.24 2.82
C PHE A 509 -8.33 17.43 2.87
N ILE A 510 -7.72 17.27 4.05
CA ILE A 510 -6.55 16.39 4.24
C ILE A 510 -6.98 15.06 4.85
N ALA A 511 -7.84 15.09 5.87
CA ALA A 511 -8.26 13.93 6.65
C ALA A 511 -8.91 12.84 5.80
N GLU A 512 -9.63 13.24 4.75
CA GLU A 512 -10.49 12.35 4.00
C GLU A 512 -9.71 11.34 3.15
N HIS A 513 -8.69 11.79 2.41
CA HIS A 513 -8.00 10.97 1.40
C HIS A 513 -6.48 10.90 1.51
N TYR A 514 -5.87 11.54 2.52
CA TYR A 514 -4.45 11.32 2.79
C TYR A 514 -4.24 10.11 3.70
N MET A 515 -3.24 9.28 3.39
CA MET A 515 -2.88 8.09 4.16
C MET A 515 -1.98 8.45 5.34
N PHE A 516 -2.41 8.13 6.56
CA PHE A 516 -1.73 8.56 7.79
C PHE A 516 -0.98 7.46 8.54
N ASP A 517 -1.31 6.20 8.33
CA ASP A 517 -0.90 5.11 9.23
C ASP A 517 -0.16 3.95 8.54
N GLY A 518 -0.09 3.97 7.21
CA GLY A 518 0.54 2.89 6.47
C GLY A 518 -0.32 1.64 6.31
N SER A 519 -1.62 1.71 6.61
CA SER A 519 -2.56 0.58 6.48
C SER A 519 -2.91 0.26 5.02
N GLY A 520 -2.76 1.23 4.12
CA GLY A 520 -3.24 1.16 2.73
C GLY A 520 -4.68 1.60 2.56
N GLN A 521 -5.34 2.05 3.64
CA GLN A 521 -6.67 2.65 3.56
C GLN A 521 -6.60 4.02 2.89
N GLU A 522 -7.37 4.22 1.82
CA GLU A 522 -7.38 5.44 1.00
C GLU A 522 -8.44 6.47 1.38
N THR A 523 -9.40 6.10 2.23
CA THR A 523 -10.48 6.99 2.69
C THR A 523 -10.67 6.86 4.20
N TYR A 524 -10.68 7.97 4.93
CA TYR A 524 -10.85 7.97 6.39
C TYR A 524 -12.08 8.77 6.79
N SER A 525 -12.79 8.22 7.77
CA SER A 525 -13.86 8.95 8.45
C SER A 525 -13.31 9.71 9.66
N TYR A 526 -14.07 10.66 10.17
CA TYR A 526 -13.88 11.45 11.38
C TYR A 526 -15.17 11.42 12.19
N TYR A 527 -15.10 11.01 13.47
CA TYR A 527 -16.26 10.90 14.38
C TYR A 527 -16.19 11.88 15.55
N GLY A 528 -15.64 13.07 15.34
CA GLY A 528 -15.55 14.10 16.37
C GLY A 528 -16.63 15.19 16.26
N PHE A 529 -16.62 16.09 17.25
CA PHE A 529 -17.66 17.11 17.44
C PHE A 529 -17.79 18.11 16.27
N LEU A 530 -16.72 18.37 15.51
CA LEU A 530 -16.76 19.35 14.41
C LEU A 530 -17.69 18.95 13.26
N ASN A 531 -18.09 17.67 13.19
CA ASN A 531 -19.12 17.20 12.25
C ASN A 531 -20.44 17.96 12.36
N TRP A 532 -20.80 18.40 13.57
CA TRP A 532 -22.03 19.17 13.78
C TRP A 532 -22.04 20.49 13.00
N LEU A 533 -20.86 21.09 12.79
CA LEU A 533 -20.68 22.30 11.99
C LEU A 533 -20.57 22.01 10.49
N CYS A 534 -20.42 20.75 10.10
CA CYS A 534 -19.91 20.32 8.80
C CYS A 534 -20.76 19.21 8.18
N TYR A 535 -22.08 19.25 8.41
CA TYR A 535 -23.05 18.30 7.82
C TYR A 535 -22.60 16.84 7.93
N ASN A 536 -22.08 16.41 9.07
CA ASN A 536 -21.57 15.05 9.28
C ASN A 536 -20.64 14.51 8.17
N VAL A 537 -19.97 15.37 7.39
CA VAL A 537 -19.13 14.94 6.25
C VAL A 537 -18.01 14.00 6.72
N GLY A 538 -17.59 14.11 7.98
CA GLY A 538 -16.64 13.19 8.58
C GLY A 538 -17.10 11.73 8.54
N TYR A 539 -18.38 11.39 8.38
CA TYR A 539 -18.81 10.02 8.02
C TYR A 539 -18.49 9.75 6.54
N HIS A 540 -17.21 9.89 6.18
CA HIS A 540 -16.77 10.05 4.80
C HIS A 540 -16.73 8.72 4.05
N ASN A 541 -16.34 7.63 4.72
CA ASN A 541 -16.48 6.29 4.13
C ASN A 541 -17.95 5.96 3.85
N GLU A 542 -18.83 6.23 4.82
CA GLU A 542 -20.28 6.02 4.69
C GLU A 542 -20.86 6.86 3.54
N HIS A 543 -20.43 8.12 3.42
CA HIS A 543 -20.80 9.03 2.34
C HIS A 543 -20.33 8.55 0.97
N HIS A 544 -19.07 8.16 0.83
CA HIS A 544 -18.56 7.62 -0.44
C HIS A 544 -19.21 6.29 -0.83
N ASP A 545 -19.56 5.44 0.14
CA ASP A 545 -20.30 4.20 -0.13
C ASP A 545 -21.74 4.49 -0.57
N PHE A 546 -22.37 5.51 0.01
CA PHE A 546 -23.78 5.86 -0.20
C PHE A 546 -24.01 7.36 -0.39
N PRO A 547 -23.57 7.96 -1.52
CA PRO A 547 -23.71 9.39 -1.79
C PRO A 547 -25.18 9.84 -1.96
N ALA A 548 -26.14 8.90 -1.98
CA ALA A 548 -27.57 9.16 -1.98
C ALA A 548 -28.18 9.29 -0.56
N VAL A 549 -27.39 9.18 0.50
CA VAL A 549 -27.83 9.32 1.89
C VAL A 549 -27.56 10.73 2.38
N ALA A 550 -28.60 11.44 2.80
CA ALA A 550 -28.45 12.75 3.42
C ALA A 550 -27.66 12.69 4.74
N TRP A 551 -26.93 13.75 5.04
CA TRP A 551 -25.98 13.81 6.16
C TRP A 551 -26.53 13.41 7.54
N LEU A 552 -27.80 13.69 7.83
CA LEU A 552 -28.45 13.31 9.09
C LEU A 552 -28.63 11.78 9.25
N ASN A 553 -28.56 11.05 8.15
CA ASN A 553 -28.69 9.60 8.11
C ASN A 553 -27.34 8.88 7.99
N LEU A 554 -26.22 9.57 7.72
CA LEU A 554 -24.89 8.94 7.65
C LEU A 554 -24.51 8.17 8.93
N PRO A 555 -24.77 8.68 10.15
CA PRO A 555 -24.53 7.89 11.36
C PRO A 555 -25.32 6.57 11.40
N LYS A 556 -26.55 6.59 10.88
CA LYS A 556 -27.41 5.39 10.82
C LYS A 556 -26.88 4.35 9.83
N VAL A 557 -26.14 4.75 8.79
CA VAL A 557 -25.47 3.82 7.87
C VAL A 557 -24.40 3.03 8.62
N ARG A 558 -23.58 3.73 9.41
CA ARG A 558 -22.55 3.11 10.26
C ARG A 558 -23.16 2.15 11.28
N ASP A 559 -24.23 2.58 11.96
CA ASP A 559 -24.93 1.77 12.98
C ASP A 559 -25.59 0.52 12.38
N LEU A 560 -26.05 0.60 11.13
CA LEU A 560 -26.71 -0.51 10.43
C LEU A 560 -25.70 -1.59 9.99
N ALA A 561 -24.48 -1.20 9.61
CA ALA A 561 -23.47 -2.09 9.03
C ALA A 561 -22.12 -2.02 9.77
N PRO A 562 -22.10 -2.22 11.11
CA PRO A 562 -20.90 -2.01 11.93
C PRO A 562 -19.73 -2.90 11.54
N GLU A 563 -19.98 -4.11 11.03
CA GLU A 563 -18.95 -5.04 10.57
C GLU A 563 -18.15 -4.52 9.38
N PHE A 564 -18.72 -3.61 8.58
CA PHE A 564 -18.06 -3.00 7.43
C PHE A 564 -17.26 -1.73 7.80
N TYR A 565 -17.53 -1.11 8.96
CA TYR A 565 -16.96 0.19 9.32
C TYR A 565 -16.11 0.18 10.60
N ASN A 566 -16.35 -0.72 11.55
CA ASN A 566 -15.66 -0.71 12.86
C ASN A 566 -14.19 -1.15 12.79
N HIS A 567 -13.79 -1.84 11.71
CA HIS A 567 -12.40 -2.24 11.48
C HIS A 567 -11.60 -1.21 10.67
N LEU A 568 -12.27 -0.20 10.09
CA LEU A 568 -11.62 0.87 9.33
C LEU A 568 -10.97 1.89 10.27
N GLN A 569 -9.84 2.42 9.82
CA GLN A 569 -9.11 3.49 10.51
C GLN A 569 -9.90 4.80 10.39
N TYR A 570 -9.84 5.64 11.41
CA TYR A 570 -10.57 6.90 11.46
C TYR A 570 -9.84 7.95 12.29
N HIS A 571 -10.22 9.21 12.10
CA HIS A 571 -9.69 10.34 12.85
C HIS A 571 -10.61 10.73 14.01
N GLN A 572 -10.02 11.09 15.15
CA GLN A 572 -10.76 11.62 16.31
C GLN A 572 -10.69 13.15 16.41
N SER A 573 -9.74 13.79 15.71
CA SER A 573 -9.52 15.24 15.77
C SER A 573 -8.96 15.76 14.45
N TRP A 574 -9.74 16.60 13.77
CA TRP A 574 -9.30 17.34 12.58
C TRP A 574 -8.13 18.31 12.86
N PRO A 575 -8.11 19.08 13.95
CA PRO A 575 -6.91 19.85 14.32
C PRO A 575 -5.65 18.98 14.47
N LEU A 576 -5.80 17.78 15.04
CA LEU A 576 -4.68 16.84 15.14
C LEU A 576 -4.25 16.34 13.76
N VAL A 577 -5.18 16.12 12.82
CA VAL A 577 -4.85 15.79 11.42
C VAL A 577 -3.98 16.89 10.79
N THR A 578 -4.36 18.17 10.93
CA THR A 578 -3.56 19.29 10.43
C THR A 578 -2.16 19.30 11.06
N PHE A 579 -2.08 19.11 12.37
CA PHE A 579 -0.80 19.04 13.08
C PHE A 579 0.08 17.89 12.56
N ARG A 580 -0.49 16.68 12.47
CA ARG A 580 0.22 15.50 11.97
C ARG A 580 0.69 15.70 10.53
N PHE A 581 -0.18 16.22 9.67
CA PHE A 581 0.17 16.51 8.28
C PHE A 581 1.34 17.48 8.19
N ILE A 582 1.40 18.55 9.01
CA ILE A 582 2.49 19.54 8.95
C ILE A 582 3.80 18.98 9.54
N PHE A 583 3.73 18.28 10.67
CA PHE A 583 4.92 17.96 11.47
C PHE A 583 5.45 16.52 11.32
N GLU A 584 4.62 15.53 10.98
CA GLU A 584 5.09 14.14 10.82
C GLU A 584 5.92 13.99 9.54
N ARG A 585 7.01 13.22 9.60
CA ARG A 585 7.91 13.04 8.45
C ARG A 585 7.34 12.10 7.38
N GLU A 586 6.52 11.14 7.81
CA GLU A 586 5.98 10.06 6.98
C GLU A 586 4.68 10.45 6.26
N VAL A 587 4.09 11.60 6.60
CA VAL A 587 2.87 12.10 5.97
C VAL A 587 3.15 13.40 5.22
N GLY A 588 2.66 13.49 3.98
CA GLY A 588 2.75 14.69 3.17
C GLY A 588 1.94 14.58 1.89
N LEU A 589 2.25 15.43 0.91
CA LEU A 589 1.46 15.50 -0.32
C LEU A 589 1.50 14.20 -1.17
N PHE A 590 2.52 13.37 -1.00
CA PHE A 590 2.63 12.04 -1.64
C PHE A 590 1.79 10.96 -0.97
N SER A 591 1.25 11.21 0.22
CA SER A 591 0.46 10.25 0.97
C SER A 591 -0.96 10.10 0.40
N ARG A 592 -1.06 9.82 -0.90
CA ARG A 592 -2.28 9.67 -1.68
C ARG A 592 -2.22 8.39 -2.52
N ALA A 593 -3.36 7.70 -2.62
CA ALA A 593 -3.52 6.56 -3.51
C ALA A 593 -3.72 7.07 -4.94
N LYS A 594 -3.04 6.47 -5.92
CA LYS A 594 -3.19 6.78 -7.34
C LYS A 594 -3.41 5.52 -8.16
N ARG A 595 -4.16 5.66 -9.26
CA ARG A 595 -4.48 4.61 -10.23
C ARG A 595 -4.17 5.10 -11.63
N ASP A 596 -3.70 4.20 -12.49
CA ASP A 596 -3.40 4.52 -13.89
C ASP A 596 -4.66 4.37 -14.75
N SER A 597 -5.06 5.47 -15.40
CA SER A 597 -6.23 5.54 -16.28
C SER A 597 -6.17 4.56 -17.47
N HIS A 598 -4.98 4.05 -17.82
CA HIS A 598 -4.81 3.10 -18.92
C HIS A 598 -5.06 1.63 -18.57
N THR A 599 -5.01 1.26 -17.29
CA THR A 599 -5.24 -0.13 -16.85
C THR A 599 -6.72 -0.49 -16.72
N THR A 600 -7.58 0.52 -16.58
CA THR A 600 -9.03 0.43 -16.62
C THR A 600 -9.55 0.88 -17.98
N LYS A 601 -9.29 0.11 -19.04
CA LYS A 601 -10.18 0.15 -20.22
C LYS A 601 -11.33 -0.82 -19.96
N PRO A 602 -12.49 -0.37 -19.45
CA PRO A 602 -13.66 -1.23 -19.51
C PRO A 602 -14.01 -1.40 -21.00
N ASN A 603 -14.32 -2.63 -21.37
CA ASN A 603 -14.91 -2.92 -22.67
C ASN A 603 -16.14 -2.02 -22.82
N VAL A 604 -16.13 -1.08 -23.76
CA VAL A 604 -17.11 0.02 -23.87
C VAL A 604 -18.55 -0.49 -24.04
N SER A 605 -18.73 -1.75 -24.43
CA SER A 605 -20.04 -2.41 -24.48
C SER A 605 -20.55 -2.96 -23.14
N ALA A 606 -19.67 -3.29 -22.17
CA ALA A 606 -20.05 -3.82 -20.86
C ALA A 606 -20.15 -2.73 -19.77
N ALA A 607 -19.46 -1.59 -19.96
CA ALA A 607 -19.45 -0.46 -19.02
C ALA A 607 -20.80 0.28 -18.91
N ARG A 608 -21.73 0.05 -19.85
CA ARG A 608 -23.07 0.64 -19.81
C ARG A 608 -24.00 -0.06 -18.80
N GLU A 609 -23.67 -1.27 -18.35
CA GLU A 609 -24.51 -2.06 -17.42
C GLU A 609 -23.86 -2.36 -16.07
N SER A 610 -22.57 -2.02 -15.85
CA SER A 610 -21.91 -2.24 -14.56
C SER A 610 -22.41 -1.22 -13.53
N ALA A 611 -23.51 -1.57 -12.87
CA ALA A 611 -24.12 -0.99 -11.68
C ALA A 611 -23.52 0.36 -11.24
N ILE A 612 -24.10 1.43 -11.77
CA ILE A 612 -24.00 2.75 -11.21
C ILE A 612 -24.37 2.65 -9.72
N LEU A 613 -23.55 3.18 -8.80
CA LEU A 613 -23.94 3.17 -7.38
C LEU A 613 -25.29 3.86 -7.23
N PRO A 614 -26.18 3.40 -6.34
CA PRO A 614 -27.44 4.09 -6.11
C PRO A 614 -27.14 5.54 -5.68
N GLY A 615 -27.42 6.50 -6.58
CA GLY A 615 -27.03 7.92 -6.41
C GLY A 615 -26.07 8.45 -7.48
N GLU A 616 -25.18 7.62 -8.02
CA GLU A 616 -24.29 8.00 -9.14
C GLU A 616 -25.04 8.03 -10.50
N GLY A 617 -26.33 7.65 -10.52
CA GLY A 617 -27.07 7.29 -11.73
C GLY A 617 -28.18 8.24 -12.15
N ARG A 618 -27.79 9.35 -12.77
CA ARG A 618 -28.10 9.59 -14.19
C ARG A 618 -26.90 10.28 -14.82
N SER A 619 -26.40 9.69 -15.90
CA SER A 619 -25.42 10.19 -16.88
C SER A 619 -25.10 11.69 -16.83
N LEU A 620 -23.82 12.02 -17.05
CA LEU A 620 -23.35 13.35 -17.46
C LEU A 620 -24.05 13.88 -18.73
N GLU A 621 -24.79 13.03 -19.46
CA GLU A 621 -25.81 13.47 -20.42
C GLU A 621 -26.97 14.13 -19.65
N GLY A 622 -26.93 15.46 -19.56
CA GLY A 622 -27.94 16.28 -18.87
C GLY A 622 -27.43 17.03 -17.63
N ALA A 623 -26.12 17.28 -17.51
CA ALA A 623 -25.56 18.19 -16.51
C ALA A 623 -25.86 19.69 -16.78
N ASP A 624 -26.55 19.99 -17.89
CA ASP A 624 -27.04 21.32 -18.26
C ASP A 624 -28.45 21.59 -17.71
#